data_AF-A0A518YEZ3-F1
#
_entry.id   AF-A0A518YEZ3-F1
#
_cell.length_a   1.000
_cell.length_b   1.000
_cell.length_c   1.000
_cell.angle_alpha   90.00
_cell.angle_beta   90.00
_cell.angle_gamma   90.00
#
_symmetry.space_group_name_H-M   'P 1'
#
loop_
_entity.id
_entity.type
_entity.pdbx_description
1 polymer ?
#
loop_
_entity_poly.entity_id
_entity_poly.type
_entity_poly.pdbx_seq_one_letter_code
_entity_poly.pdbx_strand_id
1 'polypeptide(L)'
;MVECHRMPYLGVHLTQVYIISLKESQRRLDTEKLVLESNEKFKGRCVFQIFDAISPKHQDFEKFIQELYDSSNLLKSDWFHSDYCYQELLPQEFGCYLSHYLLWKECVKLNQPVVILEDDVALESNFMQALEDCLKSPFDFVRLYGHYWGGHKTNLCALPIYTETEEAKAPIEKTPIENYEVTPPNPTQDAQQDCIIETQQDPKELSEPCKIAPQKISFNQVVFKKIKRKLNHFIGNILARTEVYKNVVQKYDELTGKYDELTGKYDELTGKYDELTGKYDELTGKYDELTGKYDELTGKYDELTGKYDELTTKYESLLAKEANIKETFWERHADSEKEAFFLEHFYLTSVYVATTAGYYLTPKGAKTFIEATERFKIIEPVDMFMNNPTYHDVATLTYLPLPVSLNKHCKISTIQNLKKSDISLIGPKKSYFDNLFYDQLNTRKCLRAFHKYSRQYAPLKTPKES
;
A
#
# COMPACT_ATOMS: atom_id res chain seq x y z
N MET A 1 -1.64 61.50 26.41
CA MET A 1 -1.80 60.87 27.75
C MET A 1 -3.15 60.19 27.76
N VAL A 2 -3.20 58.89 28.08
CA VAL A 2 -4.44 58.15 28.28
C VAL A 2 -4.28 57.44 29.63
N GLU A 3 -5.20 57.68 30.56
CA GLU A 3 -5.07 57.21 31.94
C GLU A 3 -5.29 55.70 32.02
N CYS A 4 -4.19 54.96 32.15
CA CYS A 4 -4.22 53.54 32.49
C CYS A 4 -4.82 53.37 33.89
N HIS A 5 -6.09 52.97 33.94
CA HIS A 5 -6.82 52.71 35.17
C HIS A 5 -6.24 51.47 35.87
N ARG A 6 -5.25 51.69 36.75
CA ARG A 6 -4.78 50.67 37.69
C ARG A 6 -5.90 50.38 38.69
N MET A 7 -6.50 49.19 38.60
CA MET A 7 -7.24 48.64 39.75
C MET A 7 -6.24 48.26 40.87
N PRO A 8 -6.50 48.65 42.13
CA PRO A 8 -5.68 48.24 43.26
C PRO A 8 -6.04 46.79 43.66
N TYR A 9 -5.16 45.84 43.35
CA TYR A 9 -5.29 44.44 43.78
C TYR A 9 -5.05 44.30 45.30
N LEU A 10 -6.11 44.48 46.09
CA LEU A 10 -6.15 44.16 47.52
C LEU A 10 -6.70 42.74 47.72
N GLY A 11 -5.82 41.77 47.52
CA GLY A 11 -6.05 40.34 47.72
C GLY A 11 -4.88 39.54 47.18
N VAL A 12 -4.18 38.78 48.03
CA VAL A 12 -3.04 37.95 47.61
C VAL A 12 -3.57 36.69 46.94
N HIS A 13 -4.00 36.84 45.68
CA HIS A 13 -4.41 35.72 44.85
C HIS A 13 -3.17 34.95 44.38
N LEU A 14 -3.04 33.73 44.89
CA LEU A 14 -1.98 32.80 44.53
C LEU A 14 -2.25 32.24 43.13
N THR A 15 -1.27 32.30 42.24
CA THR A 15 -1.42 31.73 40.90
C THR A 15 -1.55 30.21 40.98
N GLN A 16 -2.55 29.65 40.31
CA GLN A 16 -2.77 28.21 40.27
C GLN A 16 -1.86 27.56 39.22
N VAL A 17 -1.19 26.47 39.61
CA VAL A 17 -0.36 25.62 38.75
C VAL A 17 -0.98 24.23 38.72
N TYR A 18 -1.52 23.86 37.57
CA TYR A 18 -2.14 22.56 37.33
C TYR A 18 -1.12 21.63 36.68
N ILE A 19 -0.96 20.42 37.22
CA ILE A 19 -0.24 19.33 36.54
C ILE A 19 -1.25 18.30 36.05
N ILE A 20 -1.32 18.10 34.74
CA ILE A 20 -2.16 17.09 34.09
C ILE A 20 -1.50 15.73 34.28
N SER A 21 -2.12 14.82 35.05
CA SER A 21 -1.63 13.45 35.21
C SER A 21 -2.78 12.45 35.25
N LEU A 22 -2.64 11.36 34.49
CA LEU A 22 -3.59 10.24 34.55
C LEU A 22 -3.56 9.62 35.95
N LYS A 23 -4.74 9.39 36.53
CA LYS A 23 -4.89 8.87 37.89
C LYS A 23 -4.28 7.49 38.08
N GLU A 24 -4.31 6.66 37.03
CA GLU A 24 -3.74 5.32 36.98
C GLU A 24 -2.28 5.29 36.48
N SER A 25 -1.66 6.46 36.21
CA SER A 25 -0.27 6.57 35.76
C SER A 25 0.71 6.19 36.87
N GLN A 26 1.78 5.47 36.52
CA GLN A 26 2.89 5.25 37.46
C GLN A 26 3.59 6.57 37.85
N ARG A 27 3.55 7.60 36.99
CA ARG A 27 4.08 8.95 37.28
C ARG A 27 3.22 9.75 38.25
N ARG A 28 2.02 9.27 38.56
CA ARG A 28 1.11 9.99 39.46
C ARG A 28 1.77 10.24 40.83
N LEU A 29 2.55 9.27 41.32
CA LEU A 29 3.32 9.39 42.56
C LEU A 29 4.44 10.43 42.48
N ASP A 30 5.18 10.48 41.37
CA ASP A 30 6.22 11.52 41.15
C ASP A 30 5.56 12.91 41.03
N THR A 31 4.37 13.00 40.44
CA THR A 31 3.58 14.23 40.33
C THR A 31 3.08 14.70 41.70
N GLU A 32 2.54 13.79 42.53
CA GLU A 32 2.12 14.07 43.91
C GLU A 32 3.28 14.57 44.76
N LYS A 33 4.47 13.96 44.61
CA LYS A 33 5.70 14.43 45.24
C LYS A 33 6.08 15.84 44.77
N LEU A 34 6.10 16.09 43.45
CA LEU A 34 6.42 17.40 42.88
C LEU A 34 5.47 18.49 43.38
N VAL A 35 4.17 18.19 43.49
CA VAL A 35 3.16 19.11 44.03
C VAL A 35 3.43 19.44 45.51
N LEU A 36 3.74 18.45 46.34
CA LEU A 36 4.05 18.67 47.76
C LEU A 36 5.33 19.51 47.94
N GLU A 37 6.41 19.14 47.26
CA GLU A 37 7.69 19.86 47.34
C GLU A 37 7.57 21.30 46.80
N SER A 38 6.81 21.51 45.72
CA SER A 38 6.61 22.84 45.13
C SER A 38 5.72 23.74 45.99
N ASN A 39 4.69 23.20 46.63
CA ASN A 39 3.81 23.96 47.53
C ASN A 39 4.52 24.46 48.80
N GLU A 40 5.47 23.69 49.34
CA GLU A 40 6.32 24.20 50.43
C GLU A 40 7.40 25.17 49.92
N LYS A 41 8.04 24.88 48.77
CA LYS A 41 9.08 25.74 48.17
C LYS A 41 8.58 27.12 47.73
N PHE A 42 7.35 27.20 47.21
CA PHE A 42 6.76 28.42 46.63
C PHE A 42 5.56 28.95 47.42
N LYS A 43 5.46 28.55 48.69
CA LYS A 43 4.42 28.90 49.65
C LYS A 43 4.13 30.40 49.67
N GLY A 44 2.87 30.77 49.50
CA GLY A 44 2.43 32.16 49.46
C GLY A 44 2.74 32.90 48.16
N ARG A 45 3.17 32.20 47.09
CA ARG A 45 3.36 32.78 45.74
C ARG A 45 2.45 32.12 44.70
N CYS A 46 2.43 30.79 44.68
CA CYS A 46 1.56 29.98 43.82
C CYS A 46 1.10 28.72 44.56
N VAL A 47 0.12 28.02 43.99
CA VAL A 47 -0.39 26.75 44.51
C VAL A 47 -0.36 25.71 43.40
N PHE A 48 0.30 24.59 43.66
CA PHE A 48 0.37 23.44 42.78
C PHE A 48 -0.75 22.47 43.13
N GLN A 49 -1.43 21.95 42.10
CA GLN A 49 -2.47 20.93 42.23
C GLN A 49 -2.49 20.01 41.00
N ILE A 50 -2.94 18.77 41.19
CA ILE A 50 -3.07 17.81 40.08
C ILE A 50 -4.45 17.96 39.45
N PHE A 51 -4.49 17.91 38.13
CA PHE A 51 -5.70 17.71 37.35
C PHE A 51 -5.77 16.25 36.91
N ASP A 52 -6.86 15.55 37.24
CA ASP A 52 -7.11 14.17 36.80
C ASP A 52 -7.32 14.17 35.27
N ALA A 53 -6.31 13.72 34.52
CA ALA A 53 -6.33 13.74 33.06
C ALA A 53 -7.46 12.86 32.49
N ILE A 54 -8.07 13.33 31.40
CA ILE A 54 -9.15 12.62 30.71
C ILE A 54 -8.56 11.49 29.86
N SER A 55 -8.95 10.25 30.16
CA SER A 55 -8.61 9.08 29.35
C SER A 55 -9.81 8.64 28.49
N PRO A 56 -9.60 7.77 27.48
CA PRO A 56 -10.68 7.12 26.74
C PRO A 56 -11.66 6.28 27.59
N LYS A 57 -11.35 6.06 28.88
CA LYS A 57 -12.23 5.35 29.85
C LYS A 57 -13.09 6.31 30.70
N HIS A 58 -12.95 7.63 30.51
CA HIS A 58 -13.73 8.61 31.26
C HIS A 58 -15.22 8.48 30.91
N GLN A 59 -16.11 8.54 31.91
CA GLN A 59 -17.55 8.27 31.73
C GLN A 59 -18.20 9.17 30.64
N ASP A 60 -17.76 10.42 30.53
CA ASP A 60 -18.28 11.41 29.58
C ASP A 60 -17.49 11.45 28.25
N PHE A 61 -16.53 10.53 28.03
CA PHE A 61 -15.62 10.59 26.88
C PHE A 61 -16.35 10.51 25.53
N GLU A 62 -17.29 9.58 25.37
CA GLU A 62 -18.11 9.46 24.15
C GLU A 62 -18.99 10.70 23.91
N LYS A 63 -19.51 11.30 24.99
CA LYS A 63 -20.28 12.54 24.92
C LYS A 63 -19.41 13.70 24.44
N PHE A 64 -18.18 13.81 24.95
CA PHE A 64 -17.24 14.82 24.46
C PHE A 64 -16.87 14.61 22.99
N ILE A 65 -16.73 13.37 22.50
CA ILE A 65 -16.57 13.09 21.06
C ILE A 65 -17.76 13.65 20.28
N GLN A 66 -18.99 13.34 20.70
CA GLN A 66 -20.21 13.82 20.01
C GLN A 66 -20.36 15.36 20.01
N GLU A 67 -19.88 16.04 21.06
CA GLU A 67 -19.97 17.50 21.18
C GLU A 67 -18.81 18.25 20.52
N LEU A 68 -17.59 17.69 20.55
CA LEU A 68 -16.34 18.38 20.27
C LEU A 68 -15.48 17.74 19.17
N TYR A 69 -15.87 16.62 18.57
CA TYR A 69 -15.17 16.03 17.42
C TYR A 69 -16.03 16.11 16.14
N ASP A 70 -15.41 16.46 15.02
CA ASP A 70 -16.04 16.44 13.70
C ASP A 70 -14.98 16.05 12.66
N SER A 71 -15.01 14.80 12.20
CA SER A 71 -14.01 14.28 11.27
C SER A 71 -14.06 14.94 9.89
N SER A 72 -15.14 15.64 9.53
CA SER A 72 -15.22 16.42 8.29
C SER A 72 -14.34 17.68 8.33
N ASN A 73 -14.05 18.20 9.53
CA ASN A 73 -13.16 19.35 9.71
C ASN A 73 -11.67 18.97 9.73
N LEU A 74 -11.31 17.68 9.74
CA LEU A 74 -9.92 17.22 9.57
C LEU A 74 -9.29 17.74 8.25
N LEU A 75 -10.09 17.91 7.19
CA LEU A 75 -9.66 18.53 5.92
C LEU A 75 -9.23 20.01 6.03
N LYS A 76 -9.29 20.59 7.23
CA LYS A 76 -8.85 21.96 7.53
C LYS A 76 -7.68 21.97 8.51
N SER A 77 -7.30 20.80 9.07
CA SER A 77 -6.33 20.71 10.16
C SER A 77 -4.90 20.64 9.64
N ASP A 78 -4.01 21.31 10.36
CA ASP A 78 -2.59 21.37 10.03
C ASP A 78 -1.93 20.01 10.34
N TRP A 79 -2.49 19.24 11.28
CA TRP A 79 -2.16 17.83 11.49
C TRP A 79 -2.41 16.99 10.24
N PHE A 80 -3.64 16.98 9.71
CA PHE A 80 -4.05 16.06 8.64
C PHE A 80 -3.16 16.19 7.40
N HIS A 81 -2.75 17.42 7.09
CA HIS A 81 -1.89 17.73 5.95
C HIS A 81 -0.39 17.56 6.21
N SER A 82 0.07 17.56 7.47
CA SER A 82 1.48 17.31 7.82
C SER A 82 1.93 15.88 7.48
N ASP A 83 3.23 15.69 7.19
CA ASP A 83 3.81 14.36 6.92
C ASP A 83 3.74 13.41 8.13
N TYR A 84 3.51 13.91 9.35
CA TYR A 84 3.40 13.13 10.58
C TYR A 84 2.03 12.47 10.78
N CYS A 85 0.99 12.97 10.11
CA CYS A 85 -0.33 12.35 10.14
C CYS A 85 -0.38 11.13 9.22
N TYR A 86 -0.15 9.95 9.80
CA TYR A 86 -0.33 8.65 9.14
C TYR A 86 -1.77 8.12 9.24
N GLN A 87 -2.55 8.54 10.26
CA GLN A 87 -3.94 8.14 10.54
C GLN A 87 -4.70 9.27 11.29
N GLU A 88 -5.95 9.02 11.67
CA GLU A 88 -6.77 9.93 12.50
C GLU A 88 -6.13 10.28 13.86
N LEU A 89 -6.65 11.34 14.49
CA LEU A 89 -6.40 11.65 15.89
C LEU A 89 -6.74 10.44 16.77
N LEU A 90 -5.81 9.99 17.61
CA LEU A 90 -6.04 8.88 18.53
C LEU A 90 -6.99 9.30 19.67
N PRO A 91 -7.82 8.40 20.21
CA PRO A 91 -8.62 8.67 21.42
C PRO A 91 -7.77 9.18 22.60
N GLN A 92 -6.52 8.75 22.67
CA GLN A 92 -5.50 9.21 23.61
C GLN A 92 -5.15 10.69 23.42
N GLU A 93 -4.95 11.14 22.18
CA GLU A 93 -4.66 12.55 21.86
C GLU A 93 -5.89 13.43 22.07
N PHE A 94 -7.09 12.91 21.78
CA PHE A 94 -8.36 13.55 22.13
C PHE A 94 -8.51 13.73 23.66
N GLY A 95 -8.18 12.70 24.46
CA GLY A 95 -8.16 12.78 25.92
C GLY A 95 -7.16 13.81 26.47
N CYS A 96 -5.98 13.91 25.85
CA CYS A 96 -5.02 14.98 26.13
C CYS A 96 -5.66 16.36 25.86
N TYR A 97 -6.18 16.58 24.65
CA TYR A 97 -6.84 17.83 24.27
C TYR A 97 -7.96 18.21 25.26
N LEU A 98 -8.84 17.27 25.60
CA LEU A 98 -9.91 17.50 26.59
C LEU A 98 -9.39 17.94 27.96
N SER A 99 -8.26 17.37 28.41
CA SER A 99 -7.64 17.74 29.68
C SER A 99 -7.21 19.21 29.70
N HIS A 100 -6.57 19.67 28.61
CA HIS A 100 -6.23 21.08 28.43
C HIS A 100 -7.48 21.97 28.28
N TYR A 101 -8.47 21.57 27.48
CA TYR A 101 -9.71 22.31 27.25
C TYR A 101 -10.54 22.52 28.53
N LEU A 102 -10.61 21.52 29.41
CA LEU A 102 -11.25 21.65 30.72
C LEU A 102 -10.47 22.59 31.65
N LEU A 103 -9.14 22.59 31.61
CA LEU A 103 -8.32 23.55 32.34
C LEU A 103 -8.41 24.98 31.78
N TRP A 104 -8.60 25.15 30.47
CA TRP A 104 -8.93 26.45 29.88
C TRP A 104 -10.28 26.95 30.44
N LYS A 105 -11.30 26.08 30.52
CA LYS A 105 -12.59 26.42 31.14
C LYS A 105 -12.43 26.81 32.62
N GLU A 106 -11.58 26.11 33.36
CA GLU A 106 -11.30 26.45 34.75
C GLU A 106 -10.56 27.79 34.89
N CYS A 107 -9.60 28.11 34.00
CA CYS A 107 -8.95 29.43 33.95
C CYS A 107 -9.96 30.57 33.72
N VAL A 108 -10.90 30.40 32.80
CA VAL A 108 -12.00 31.36 32.59
C VAL A 108 -12.90 31.48 33.83
N LYS A 109 -13.25 30.34 34.46
CA LYS A 109 -14.09 30.29 35.66
C LYS A 109 -13.44 30.93 36.89
N LEU A 110 -12.13 30.75 37.08
CA LEU A 110 -11.35 31.42 38.12
C LEU A 110 -11.16 32.92 37.82
N ASN A 111 -11.26 33.31 36.55
CA ASN A 111 -10.97 34.65 36.05
C ASN A 111 -9.56 35.15 36.47
N GLN A 112 -8.60 34.22 36.51
CA GLN A 112 -7.20 34.48 36.88
C GLN A 112 -6.26 33.69 35.96
N PRO A 113 -5.04 34.19 35.69
CA PRO A 113 -4.05 33.42 34.96
C PRO A 113 -3.68 32.14 35.69
N VAL A 114 -3.37 31.10 34.92
CA VAL A 114 -2.95 29.79 35.42
C VAL A 114 -1.67 29.35 34.71
N VAL A 115 -0.94 28.44 35.33
CA VAL A 115 0.08 27.63 34.66
C VAL A 115 -0.46 26.22 34.52
N ILE A 116 -0.24 25.61 33.35
CA ILE A 116 -0.63 24.22 33.06
C ILE A 116 0.64 23.48 32.64
N LEU A 117 0.87 22.32 33.26
CA LEU A 117 2.04 21.44 33.09
C LEU A 117 1.58 20.00 32.82
N GLU A 118 2.41 19.19 32.17
CA GLU A 118 2.21 17.73 32.01
C GLU A 118 2.97 16.91 33.07
N ASP A 119 2.68 15.60 33.19
CA ASP A 119 3.26 14.73 34.23
C ASP A 119 4.74 14.31 34.01
N ASP A 120 5.34 14.73 32.91
CA ASP A 120 6.72 14.42 32.54
C ASP A 120 7.70 15.61 32.64
N VAL A 121 7.32 16.67 33.36
CA VAL A 121 8.19 17.84 33.55
C VAL A 121 9.05 17.82 34.82
N ALA A 122 10.03 18.72 34.85
CA ALA A 122 10.76 19.19 36.02
C ALA A 122 10.80 20.73 36.02
N LEU A 123 10.88 21.34 37.21
CA LEU A 123 10.90 22.80 37.37
C LEU A 123 12.34 23.31 37.50
N GLU A 124 12.72 24.26 36.64
CA GLU A 124 14.05 24.86 36.67
C GLU A 124 14.17 25.96 37.73
N SER A 125 15.41 26.33 38.06
CA SER A 125 15.71 27.33 39.11
C SER A 125 15.07 28.70 38.87
N ASN A 126 14.84 29.08 37.60
CA ASN A 126 14.23 30.35 37.19
C ASN A 126 12.69 30.29 37.07
N PHE A 127 12.02 29.18 37.41
CA PHE A 127 10.57 29.02 37.25
C PHE A 127 9.74 30.17 37.84
N MET A 128 10.05 30.60 39.06
CA MET A 128 9.29 31.68 39.70
C MET A 128 9.53 33.05 39.05
N GLN A 129 10.75 33.31 38.57
CA GLN A 129 11.05 34.56 37.86
C GLN A 129 10.23 34.62 36.56
N ALA A 130 10.22 33.52 35.81
CA ALA A 130 9.43 33.42 34.58
C ALA A 130 7.93 33.60 34.82
N LEU A 131 7.38 33.02 35.90
CA LEU A 131 5.98 33.21 36.28
C LEU A 131 5.67 34.67 36.63
N GLU A 132 6.52 35.31 37.44
CA GLU A 132 6.36 36.73 37.79
C GLU A 132 6.39 37.64 36.57
N ASP A 133 7.27 37.36 35.62
CA ASP A 133 7.40 38.18 34.43
C ASP A 133 6.25 37.91 33.44
N CYS A 134 5.76 36.67 33.33
CA CYS A 134 4.52 36.36 32.61
C CYS A 134 3.33 37.15 33.17
N LEU A 135 3.19 37.24 34.49
CA LEU A 135 2.14 38.00 35.19
C LEU A 135 2.26 39.53 34.98
N LYS A 136 3.46 40.06 34.75
CA LYS A 136 3.70 41.48 34.42
C LYS A 136 3.57 41.77 32.92
N SER A 137 3.65 40.74 32.07
CA SER A 137 3.62 40.86 30.61
C SER A 137 2.21 41.07 30.07
N PRO A 138 2.06 41.61 28.85
CA PRO A 138 0.78 41.73 28.16
C PRO A 138 0.45 40.48 27.30
N PHE A 139 1.12 39.34 27.52
CA PHE A 139 0.96 38.15 26.71
C PHE A 139 -0.10 37.22 27.27
N ASP A 140 -1.08 36.85 26.44
CA ASP A 140 -2.20 36.02 26.88
C ASP A 140 -1.85 34.53 27.05
N PHE A 141 -0.77 34.08 26.39
CA PHE A 141 -0.25 32.71 26.35
C PHE A 141 1.28 32.75 26.21
N VAL A 142 2.00 31.96 27.02
CA VAL A 142 3.47 31.86 26.98
C VAL A 142 3.88 30.42 27.27
N ARG A 143 4.60 29.78 26.34
CA ARG A 143 5.20 28.46 26.52
C ARG A 143 6.35 28.53 27.54
N LEU A 144 6.35 27.60 28.49
CA LEU A 144 7.39 27.43 29.52
C LEU A 144 8.38 26.31 29.17
N TYR A 145 8.02 25.45 28.20
CA TYR A 145 8.90 24.51 27.51
C TYR A 145 8.63 24.57 26.00
N GLY A 146 9.61 24.23 25.17
CA GLY A 146 9.47 24.24 23.72
C GLY A 146 10.54 23.40 23.02
N HIS A 147 10.12 22.51 22.12
CA HIS A 147 11.01 21.77 21.22
C HIS A 147 10.88 22.31 19.79
N TYR A 148 12.01 22.64 19.16
CA TYR A 148 12.05 23.31 17.87
C TYR A 148 12.47 22.30 16.79
N TRP A 149 11.70 22.21 15.71
CA TRP A 149 11.85 21.15 14.71
C TRP A 149 13.09 21.29 13.81
N GLY A 150 13.49 20.18 13.17
CA GLY A 150 14.39 20.20 12.01
C GLY A 150 15.88 20.44 12.31
N GLY A 151 16.32 20.33 13.57
CA GLY A 151 17.70 20.69 13.93
C GLY A 151 17.97 22.19 13.76
N HIS A 152 16.93 23.02 13.95
CA HIS A 152 16.95 24.47 13.84
C HIS A 152 18.17 25.07 14.52
N LYS A 153 19.14 25.51 13.70
CA LYS A 153 20.27 26.32 14.16
C LYS A 153 19.75 27.74 14.34
N THR A 154 19.04 27.97 15.45
CA THR A 154 18.77 29.33 15.95
C THR A 154 20.08 30.11 15.90
N ASN A 155 20.06 31.35 15.41
CA ASN A 155 21.26 32.21 15.44
C ASN A 155 21.73 32.48 16.90
N LEU A 156 20.88 32.12 17.85
CA LEU A 156 21.10 32.07 19.29
C LEU A 156 21.41 30.62 19.70
N CYS A 157 22.68 30.29 19.94
CA CYS A 157 23.16 28.95 20.33
C CYS A 157 22.71 28.51 21.75
N ALA A 158 21.40 28.44 22.00
CA ALA A 158 20.82 28.38 23.36
C ALA A 158 19.79 27.25 23.58
N LEU A 159 19.57 26.37 22.60
CA LEU A 159 18.59 25.27 22.68
C LEU A 159 19.24 23.92 22.37
N PRO A 160 18.84 22.83 23.07
CA PRO A 160 19.45 21.51 22.90
C PRO A 160 19.03 20.87 21.57
N ILE A 161 20.02 20.41 20.81
CA ILE A 161 19.81 19.63 19.58
C ILE A 161 19.80 18.15 19.94
N TYR A 162 18.79 17.40 19.50
CA TYR A 162 18.73 15.94 19.59
C TYR A 162 18.70 15.30 18.20
N THR A 163 19.37 14.17 18.05
CA THR A 163 19.46 13.38 16.81
C THR A 163 18.95 11.96 17.04
N GLU A 164 18.06 11.48 16.18
CA GLU A 164 17.52 10.11 16.23
C GLU A 164 18.26 9.17 15.27
N THR A 165 18.72 8.05 15.83
CA THR A 165 19.40 6.90 15.20
C THR A 165 19.15 5.70 16.12
N GLU A 166 18.74 4.50 15.72
CA GLU A 166 18.45 3.87 14.42
C GLU A 166 17.44 2.74 14.67
N GLU A 167 16.43 2.53 13.81
CA GLU A 167 15.65 1.28 13.79
C GLU A 167 15.67 0.66 12.37
N ALA A 168 16.67 -0.19 12.12
CA ALA A 168 16.78 -0.96 10.90
C ALA A 168 15.94 -2.25 10.95
N LYS A 169 15.06 -2.43 9.98
CA LYS A 169 14.09 -3.54 9.89
C LYS A 169 14.78 -4.86 9.50
N ALA A 170 14.38 -5.96 10.13
CA ALA A 170 14.77 -7.31 9.71
C ALA A 170 13.94 -7.79 8.49
N PRO A 171 14.54 -8.45 7.48
CA PRO A 171 13.83 -8.96 6.31
C PRO A 171 13.20 -10.34 6.54
N ILE A 172 12.07 -10.61 5.89
CA ILE A 172 11.37 -11.90 5.91
C ILE A 172 11.70 -12.67 4.62
N GLU A 173 12.21 -13.89 4.76
CA GLU A 173 12.58 -14.77 3.66
C GLU A 173 11.37 -15.58 3.15
N LYS A 174 11.27 -15.81 1.83
CA LYS A 174 10.16 -16.54 1.19
C LYS A 174 10.64 -17.91 0.71
N THR A 175 9.82 -18.94 0.90
CA THR A 175 10.00 -20.27 0.30
C THR A 175 9.14 -20.44 -0.97
N PRO A 176 9.62 -21.16 -2.01
CA PRO A 176 8.88 -21.45 -3.24
C PRO A 176 8.07 -22.76 -3.16
N ILE A 177 7.17 -22.95 -4.12
CA ILE A 177 6.36 -24.17 -4.31
C ILE A 177 6.63 -24.71 -5.73
N GLU A 178 6.86 -26.02 -5.86
CA GLU A 178 7.09 -26.70 -7.14
C GLU A 178 5.79 -27.23 -7.78
N ASN A 179 5.81 -27.34 -9.12
CA ASN A 179 4.72 -27.83 -9.95
C ASN A 179 4.72 -29.37 -10.06
N TYR A 180 3.55 -29.96 -10.33
CA TYR A 180 3.46 -31.28 -10.96
C TYR A 180 2.36 -31.31 -12.04
N GLU A 181 2.64 -32.04 -13.12
CA GLU A 181 1.90 -32.12 -14.39
C GLU A 181 1.58 -33.59 -14.69
N VAL A 182 0.35 -33.93 -15.12
CA VAL A 182 -0.04 -35.30 -15.55
C VAL A 182 -1.17 -35.28 -16.61
N THR A 183 -1.03 -36.10 -17.67
CA THR A 183 -1.97 -36.41 -18.80
C THR A 183 -2.29 -37.93 -18.85
N PRO A 184 -2.98 -38.55 -19.86
CA PRO A 184 -3.94 -38.07 -20.89
C PRO A 184 -5.41 -38.67 -20.82
N PRO A 185 -5.83 -39.84 -21.39
CA PRO A 185 -6.04 -40.19 -22.82
C PRO A 185 -7.42 -40.82 -23.27
N ASN A 186 -7.84 -40.57 -24.54
CA ASN A 186 -8.61 -41.46 -25.47
C ASN A 186 -10.07 -41.92 -25.19
N PRO A 187 -10.80 -42.59 -26.14
CA PRO A 187 -10.86 -42.51 -27.64
C PRO A 187 -12.34 -42.51 -28.18
N THR A 188 -12.58 -42.79 -29.49
CA THR A 188 -13.44 -43.91 -30.05
C THR A 188 -14.25 -43.60 -31.35
N GLN A 189 -14.07 -44.43 -32.40
CA GLN A 189 -14.97 -44.85 -33.54
C GLN A 189 -15.75 -43.79 -34.39
N ASP A 190 -16.07 -43.99 -35.68
CA ASP A 190 -16.80 -45.14 -36.26
C ASP A 190 -16.66 -45.33 -37.79
N ALA A 191 -17.26 -46.40 -38.33
CA ALA A 191 -17.16 -46.85 -39.73
C ALA A 191 -18.38 -46.50 -40.60
N GLN A 192 -18.26 -46.59 -41.94
CA GLN A 192 -19.32 -47.16 -42.81
C GLN A 192 -18.86 -47.53 -44.24
N GLN A 193 -19.76 -48.18 -44.97
CA GLN A 193 -19.53 -49.07 -46.11
C GLN A 193 -20.65 -48.88 -47.14
N ASP A 194 -20.40 -49.06 -48.44
CA ASP A 194 -21.49 -49.28 -49.41
C ASP A 194 -21.09 -50.04 -50.71
N CYS A 195 -22.10 -50.55 -51.42
CA CYS A 195 -22.01 -51.58 -52.48
C CYS A 195 -22.39 -51.06 -53.91
N ILE A 196 -22.59 -52.00 -54.87
CA ILE A 196 -23.28 -51.95 -56.21
C ILE A 196 -22.29 -52.23 -57.40
N ILE A 197 -22.53 -52.98 -58.48
CA ILE A 197 -23.37 -54.14 -58.95
C ILE A 197 -23.14 -54.25 -60.50
N GLU A 198 -23.25 -55.46 -61.10
CA GLU A 198 -23.36 -55.78 -62.57
C GLU A 198 -22.16 -55.48 -63.51
N THR A 199 -21.91 -56.21 -64.61
CA THR A 199 -22.84 -56.74 -65.65
C THR A 199 -22.33 -58.03 -66.34
N GLN A 200 -23.23 -58.79 -67.01
CA GLN A 200 -22.94 -60.01 -67.80
C GLN A 200 -22.39 -59.75 -69.22
N GLN A 201 -21.75 -60.75 -69.85
CA GLN A 201 -22.03 -61.13 -71.26
C GLN A 201 -21.46 -62.52 -71.67
N ASP A 202 -22.17 -63.18 -72.60
CA ASP A 202 -21.92 -64.47 -73.26
C ASP A 202 -22.06 -64.23 -74.79
N PRO A 203 -21.39 -64.97 -75.73
CA PRO A 203 -22.19 -65.88 -76.58
C PRO A 203 -21.51 -67.10 -77.29
N LYS A 204 -22.30 -68.19 -77.42
CA LYS A 204 -22.60 -69.04 -78.64
C LYS A 204 -21.61 -70.06 -79.27
N GLU A 205 -21.98 -71.33 -79.08
CA GLU A 205 -22.46 -72.37 -80.05
C GLU A 205 -21.78 -72.78 -81.40
N LEU A 206 -22.02 -74.07 -81.74
CA LEU A 206 -21.91 -74.87 -83.01
C LEU A 206 -20.73 -75.89 -83.06
N SER A 207 -20.83 -77.15 -83.55
CA SER A 207 -21.96 -78.01 -83.98
C SER A 207 -21.48 -79.48 -84.21
N GLU A 208 -22.32 -80.50 -83.95
CA GLU A 208 -22.07 -81.94 -84.28
C GLU A 208 -22.66 -82.36 -85.67
N PRO A 209 -22.76 -83.65 -86.08
CA PRO A 209 -21.71 -84.67 -86.32
C PRO A 209 -21.82 -85.31 -87.73
N CYS A 210 -20.87 -86.16 -88.14
CA CYS A 210 -20.97 -86.93 -89.40
C CYS A 210 -20.91 -88.47 -89.19
N LYS A 211 -21.85 -89.20 -89.80
CA LYS A 211 -21.96 -90.68 -89.76
C LYS A 211 -21.50 -91.29 -91.09
N ILE A 212 -20.73 -92.38 -91.06
CA ILE A 212 -20.45 -93.22 -92.24
C ILE A 212 -20.76 -94.70 -91.92
N ALA A 213 -21.33 -95.41 -92.91
CA ALA A 213 -21.91 -96.75 -92.81
C ALA A 213 -20.86 -97.90 -92.79
N PRO A 214 -21.23 -99.12 -92.35
CA PRO A 214 -20.27 -100.17 -92.03
C PRO A 214 -19.86 -101.02 -93.23
N GLN A 215 -18.56 -101.36 -93.32
CA GLN A 215 -18.04 -102.37 -94.24
C GLN A 215 -17.49 -103.58 -93.48
N LYS A 216 -17.93 -104.79 -93.86
CA LYS A 216 -17.39 -106.05 -93.32
C LYS A 216 -15.97 -106.27 -93.84
N ILE A 217 -14.98 -106.10 -92.97
CA ILE A 217 -13.59 -106.48 -93.23
C ILE A 217 -13.26 -107.69 -92.35
N SER A 218 -12.57 -108.69 -92.92
CA SER A 218 -12.22 -109.92 -92.20
C SER A 218 -11.31 -109.63 -91.00
N PHE A 219 -11.70 -110.17 -89.84
CA PHE A 219 -11.11 -109.82 -88.55
C PHE A 219 -9.74 -110.49 -88.33
N ASN A 220 -8.67 -109.92 -88.91
CA ASN A 220 -7.31 -110.37 -88.66
C ASN A 220 -6.85 -109.95 -87.24
N GLN A 221 -7.01 -110.87 -86.28
CA GLN A 221 -6.72 -110.63 -84.86
C GLN A 221 -5.30 -110.14 -84.58
N VAL A 222 -4.30 -110.50 -85.40
CA VAL A 222 -2.89 -110.11 -85.20
C VAL A 222 -2.67 -108.64 -85.56
N VAL A 223 -3.22 -108.20 -86.69
CA VAL A 223 -3.16 -106.79 -87.11
C VAL A 223 -3.95 -105.92 -86.14
N PHE A 224 -5.15 -106.35 -85.72
CA PHE A 224 -5.94 -105.64 -84.71
C PHE A 224 -5.21 -105.54 -83.36
N LYS A 225 -4.53 -106.60 -82.89
CA LYS A 225 -3.67 -106.55 -81.69
C LYS A 225 -2.50 -105.55 -81.85
N LYS A 226 -1.91 -105.43 -83.04
CA LYS A 226 -0.80 -104.49 -83.31
C LYS A 226 -1.27 -103.03 -83.37
N ILE A 227 -2.43 -102.76 -83.98
CA ILE A 227 -3.07 -101.44 -83.98
C ILE A 227 -3.50 -101.08 -82.55
N LYS A 228 -4.15 -101.98 -81.81
CA LYS A 228 -4.54 -101.78 -80.40
C LYS A 228 -3.34 -101.45 -79.52
N ARG A 229 -2.18 -102.10 -79.70
CA ARG A 229 -0.94 -101.74 -78.98
C ARG A 229 -0.45 -100.32 -79.31
N LYS A 230 -0.42 -99.93 -80.59
CA LYS A 230 -0.02 -98.58 -80.99
C LYS A 230 -0.99 -97.51 -80.47
N LEU A 231 -2.30 -97.77 -80.55
CA LEU A 231 -3.34 -96.89 -80.04
C LEU A 231 -3.25 -96.73 -78.52
N ASN A 232 -3.09 -97.83 -77.77
CA ASN A 232 -2.89 -97.77 -76.32
C ASN A 232 -1.62 -97.00 -75.93
N HIS A 233 -0.52 -97.13 -76.68
CA HIS A 233 0.69 -96.34 -76.43
C HIS A 233 0.49 -94.85 -76.76
N PHE A 234 -0.20 -94.53 -77.85
CA PHE A 234 -0.55 -93.14 -78.21
C PHE A 234 -1.47 -92.49 -77.15
N ILE A 235 -2.49 -93.23 -76.67
CA ILE A 235 -3.35 -92.81 -75.55
C ILE A 235 -2.51 -92.61 -74.29
N GLY A 236 -1.57 -93.50 -73.97
CA GLY A 236 -0.64 -93.33 -72.84
C GLY A 236 0.21 -92.07 -72.96
N ASN A 237 0.73 -91.75 -74.15
CA ASN A 237 1.51 -90.53 -74.38
C ASN A 237 0.65 -89.27 -74.31
N ILE A 238 -0.61 -89.30 -74.78
CA ILE A 238 -1.57 -88.21 -74.61
C ILE A 238 -1.86 -88.00 -73.12
N LEU A 239 -2.20 -89.06 -72.38
CA LEU A 239 -2.49 -88.98 -70.95
C LEU A 239 -1.30 -88.40 -70.16
N ALA A 240 -0.08 -88.86 -70.43
CA ALA A 240 1.13 -88.30 -69.81
C ALA A 240 1.32 -86.80 -70.14
N ARG A 241 1.04 -86.38 -71.37
CA ARG A 241 1.17 -84.98 -71.79
C ARG A 241 0.06 -84.08 -71.22
N THR A 242 -1.17 -84.61 -71.08
CA THR A 242 -2.27 -83.96 -70.36
C THR A 242 -1.93 -83.79 -68.88
N GLU A 243 -1.29 -84.77 -68.25
CA GLU A 243 -0.88 -84.67 -66.85
C GLU A 243 0.23 -83.63 -66.64
N VAL A 244 1.19 -83.53 -67.57
CA VAL A 244 2.17 -82.42 -67.60
C VAL A 244 1.45 -81.08 -67.79
N TYR A 245 0.45 -81.00 -68.66
CA TYR A 245 -0.31 -79.75 -68.88
C TYR A 245 -1.07 -79.30 -67.63
N LYS A 246 -1.75 -80.21 -66.90
CA LYS A 246 -2.38 -79.90 -65.61
C LYS A 246 -1.38 -79.31 -64.61
N ASN A 247 -0.19 -79.91 -64.49
CA ASN A 247 0.86 -79.40 -63.60
C ASN A 247 1.37 -78.01 -64.01
N VAL A 248 1.35 -77.67 -65.30
CA VAL A 248 1.70 -76.31 -65.78
C VAL A 248 0.58 -75.32 -65.47
N VAL A 249 -0.68 -75.69 -65.69
CA VAL A 249 -1.85 -74.86 -65.32
C VAL A 249 -1.85 -74.58 -63.82
N GLN A 250 -1.71 -75.61 -62.98
CA GLN A 250 -1.63 -75.44 -61.51
C GLN A 250 -0.51 -74.47 -61.10
N LYS A 251 0.68 -74.57 -61.71
CA LYS A 251 1.78 -73.63 -61.43
C LYS A 251 1.51 -72.20 -61.91
N TYR A 252 0.70 -72.04 -62.96
CA TYR A 252 0.27 -70.73 -63.43
C TYR A 252 -0.75 -70.13 -62.46
N ASP A 253 -1.73 -70.91 -62.01
CA ASP A 253 -2.71 -70.50 -60.99
C ASP A 253 -2.02 -70.12 -59.66
N GLU A 254 -1.05 -70.92 -59.20
CA GLU A 254 -0.20 -70.63 -58.03
C GLU A 254 0.65 -69.35 -58.19
N LEU A 255 1.05 -69.00 -59.43
CA LEU A 255 1.81 -67.79 -59.71
C LEU A 255 0.91 -66.56 -59.77
N THR A 256 -0.27 -66.68 -60.37
CA THR A 256 -1.31 -65.64 -60.40
C THR A 256 -1.73 -65.27 -58.98
N GLY A 257 -2.05 -66.26 -58.12
CA GLY A 257 -2.40 -65.99 -56.72
C GLY A 257 -1.30 -65.26 -55.93
N LYS A 258 -0.02 -65.51 -56.22
CA LYS A 258 1.10 -64.75 -55.63
C LYS A 258 1.22 -63.33 -56.18
N TYR A 259 0.87 -63.12 -57.44
CA TYR A 259 0.84 -61.80 -58.05
C TYR A 259 -0.29 -60.94 -57.47
N ASP A 260 -1.47 -61.53 -57.27
CA ASP A 260 -2.61 -60.89 -56.62
C ASP A 260 -2.29 -60.55 -55.16
N GLU A 261 -1.67 -61.47 -54.40
CA GLU A 261 -1.19 -61.23 -53.03
C GLU A 261 -0.16 -60.09 -52.96
N LEU A 262 0.76 -60.02 -53.93
CA LEU A 262 1.77 -58.95 -54.00
C LEU A 262 1.14 -57.60 -54.37
N THR A 263 0.14 -57.59 -55.25
CA THR A 263 -0.61 -56.40 -55.64
C THR A 263 -1.37 -55.84 -54.43
N GLY A 264 -2.12 -56.68 -53.70
CA GLY A 264 -2.82 -56.25 -52.48
C GLY A 264 -1.88 -55.68 -51.40
N LYS A 265 -0.67 -56.22 -51.26
CA LYS A 265 0.37 -55.64 -50.36
C LYS A 265 0.90 -54.29 -50.84
N TYR A 266 0.96 -54.06 -52.14
CA TYR A 266 1.37 -52.77 -52.71
C TYR A 266 0.30 -51.70 -52.49
N ASP A 267 -0.97 -52.06 -52.66
CA ASP A 267 -2.11 -51.17 -52.40
C ASP A 267 -2.19 -50.83 -50.89
N GLU A 268 -2.00 -51.82 -49.99
CA GLU A 268 -1.93 -51.60 -48.54
C GLU A 268 -0.77 -50.67 -48.14
N LEU A 269 0.39 -50.81 -48.80
CA LEU A 269 1.55 -49.94 -48.54
C LEU A 269 1.32 -48.51 -49.05
N THR A 270 0.64 -48.36 -50.20
CA THR A 270 0.28 -47.05 -50.77
C THR A 270 -0.69 -46.32 -49.85
N GLY A 271 -1.75 -46.98 -49.37
CA GLY A 271 -2.69 -46.38 -48.41
C GLY A 271 -2.02 -45.93 -47.11
N LYS A 272 -1.03 -46.68 -46.59
CA LYS A 272 -0.24 -46.26 -45.42
C LYS A 272 0.67 -45.06 -45.70
N TYR A 273 1.15 -44.90 -46.93
CA TYR A 273 1.96 -43.76 -47.33
C TYR A 273 1.11 -42.49 -47.44
N ASP A 274 -0.10 -42.60 -47.99
CA ASP A 274 -1.06 -41.49 -48.06
C ASP A 274 -1.52 -41.06 -46.65
N GLU A 275 -1.81 -42.02 -45.76
CA GLU A 275 -2.14 -41.75 -44.35
C GLU A 275 -1.00 -41.04 -43.61
N LEU A 276 0.26 -41.44 -43.86
CA LEU A 276 1.44 -40.81 -43.27
C LEU A 276 1.65 -39.39 -43.80
N THR A 277 1.43 -39.17 -45.10
CA THR A 277 1.49 -37.84 -45.73
C THR A 277 0.45 -36.90 -45.11
N GLY A 278 -0.81 -37.33 -44.97
CA GLY A 278 -1.85 -36.54 -44.34
C GLY A 278 -1.54 -36.15 -42.88
N LYS A 279 -0.92 -37.05 -42.11
CA LYS A 279 -0.44 -36.75 -40.74
C LYS A 279 0.72 -35.75 -40.71
N TYR A 280 1.57 -35.76 -41.74
CA TYR A 280 2.67 -34.80 -41.86
C TYR A 280 2.13 -33.39 -42.17
N ASP A 281 1.15 -33.28 -43.07
CA ASP A 281 0.50 -32.02 -43.40
C ASP A 281 -0.27 -31.44 -42.19
N GLU A 282 -0.98 -32.28 -41.43
CA GLU A 282 -1.66 -31.88 -40.19
C GLU A 282 -0.67 -31.37 -39.13
N LEU A 283 0.50 -32.01 -39.01
CA LEU A 283 1.54 -31.61 -38.06
C LEU A 283 2.19 -30.27 -38.46
N THR A 284 2.45 -30.07 -39.76
CA THR A 284 2.93 -28.81 -40.31
C THR A 284 1.95 -27.67 -40.00
N GLY A 285 0.64 -27.87 -40.27
CA GLY A 285 -0.37 -26.85 -39.96
C GLY A 285 -0.43 -26.46 -38.47
N LYS A 286 -0.25 -27.43 -37.55
CA LYS A 286 -0.16 -27.14 -36.11
C LYS A 286 1.11 -26.40 -35.72
N TYR A 287 2.22 -26.63 -36.42
CA TYR A 287 3.47 -25.91 -36.19
C TYR A 287 3.38 -24.45 -36.63
N ASP A 288 2.75 -24.18 -37.78
CA ASP A 288 2.49 -22.83 -38.27
C ASP A 288 1.54 -22.05 -37.32
N GLU A 289 0.47 -22.69 -36.84
CA GLU A 289 -0.45 -22.09 -35.86
C GLU A 289 0.26 -21.76 -34.53
N LEU A 290 1.14 -22.65 -34.05
CA LEU A 290 1.92 -22.42 -32.83
C LEU A 290 2.93 -21.27 -33.00
N THR A 291 3.55 -21.18 -34.18
CA THR A 291 4.49 -20.11 -34.54
C THR A 291 3.77 -18.75 -34.53
N GLY A 292 2.59 -18.65 -35.18
CA GLY A 292 1.79 -17.42 -35.15
C GLY A 292 1.37 -16.97 -33.74
N LYS A 293 1.05 -17.91 -32.84
CA LYS A 293 0.77 -17.61 -31.42
C LYS A 293 2.01 -17.13 -30.66
N TYR A 294 3.18 -17.63 -30.99
CA TYR A 294 4.45 -17.19 -30.39
C TYR A 294 4.80 -15.76 -30.82
N ASP A 295 4.62 -15.43 -32.10
CA ASP A 295 4.81 -14.07 -32.62
C ASP A 295 3.82 -13.07 -31.99
N GLU A 296 2.53 -13.44 -31.84
CA GLU A 296 1.53 -12.60 -31.15
C GLU A 296 1.89 -12.36 -29.67
N LEU A 297 2.39 -13.39 -28.97
CA LEU A 297 2.81 -13.27 -27.58
C LEU A 297 4.05 -12.37 -27.44
N THR A 298 4.99 -12.48 -28.38
CA THR A 298 6.20 -11.65 -28.44
C THR A 298 5.83 -10.18 -28.61
N GLY A 299 4.94 -9.85 -29.57
CA GLY A 299 4.47 -8.48 -29.76
C GLY A 299 3.77 -7.88 -28.54
N LYS A 300 3.01 -8.67 -27.77
CA LYS A 300 2.41 -8.23 -26.49
C LYS A 300 3.44 -8.00 -25.39
N TYR A 301 4.51 -8.77 -25.36
CA TYR A 301 5.61 -8.59 -24.42
C TYR A 301 6.38 -7.29 -24.70
N ASP A 302 6.65 -7.00 -25.98
CA ASP A 302 7.28 -5.75 -26.41
C ASP A 302 6.41 -4.52 -26.07
N GLU A 303 5.10 -4.59 -26.31
CA GLU A 303 4.16 -3.50 -25.95
C GLU A 303 4.11 -3.27 -24.43
N LEU A 304 4.13 -4.34 -23.62
CA LEU A 304 4.17 -4.24 -22.17
C LEU A 304 5.49 -3.64 -21.66
N THR A 305 6.61 -4.01 -22.29
CA THR A 305 7.94 -3.49 -21.98
C THR A 305 8.02 -2.00 -22.25
N GLY A 306 7.56 -1.53 -23.44
CA GLY A 306 7.51 -0.11 -23.75
C GLY A 306 6.63 0.71 -22.79
N LYS A 307 5.50 0.15 -22.34
CA LYS A 307 4.65 0.78 -21.30
C LYS A 307 5.34 0.87 -19.94
N TYR A 308 6.17 -0.12 -19.59
CA TYR A 308 6.96 -0.12 -18.36
C TYR A 308 8.07 0.94 -18.40
N ASP A 309 8.77 1.08 -19.52
CA ASP A 309 9.81 2.11 -19.70
C ASP A 309 9.22 3.53 -19.67
N GLU A 310 8.07 3.74 -20.31
CA GLU A 310 7.31 4.99 -20.21
C GLU A 310 6.91 5.32 -18.75
N LEU A 311 6.44 4.33 -17.99
CA LEU A 311 6.02 4.52 -16.61
C LEU A 311 7.22 4.82 -15.70
N THR A 312 8.34 4.12 -15.91
CA THR A 312 9.61 4.34 -15.20
C THR A 312 10.12 5.76 -15.45
N THR A 313 10.14 6.21 -16.71
CA THR A 313 10.53 7.58 -17.09
C THR A 313 9.63 8.64 -16.44
N LYS A 314 8.30 8.40 -16.38
CA LYS A 314 7.35 9.29 -15.69
C LYS A 314 7.59 9.33 -14.19
N TYR A 315 7.90 8.19 -13.57
CA TYR A 315 8.22 8.08 -12.14
C TYR A 315 9.51 8.82 -11.78
N GLU A 316 10.59 8.63 -12.54
CA GLU A 316 11.85 9.37 -12.37
C GLU A 316 11.66 10.89 -12.55
N SER A 317 10.86 11.31 -13.55
CA SER A 317 10.50 12.72 -13.74
C SER A 317 9.72 13.30 -12.55
N LEU A 318 8.88 12.50 -11.89
CA LEU A 318 8.15 12.92 -10.68
C LEU A 318 9.08 13.00 -9.47
N LEU A 319 9.96 12.01 -9.25
CA LEU A 319 10.97 12.05 -8.18
C LEU A 319 11.91 13.25 -8.33
N ALA A 320 12.36 13.57 -9.55
CA ALA A 320 13.18 14.75 -9.82
C ALA A 320 12.45 16.07 -9.51
N LYS A 321 11.14 16.14 -9.81
CA LYS A 321 10.29 17.29 -9.43
C LYS A 321 10.10 17.38 -7.92
N GLU A 322 9.85 16.25 -7.25
CA GLU A 322 9.72 16.18 -5.80
C GLU A 322 11.01 16.63 -5.10
N ALA A 323 12.16 16.15 -5.56
CA ALA A 323 13.47 16.54 -5.06
C ALA A 323 13.72 18.04 -5.25
N ASN A 324 13.46 18.61 -6.43
CA ASN A 324 13.60 20.04 -6.69
C ASN A 324 12.63 20.91 -5.87
N ILE A 325 11.39 20.44 -5.66
CA ILE A 325 10.43 21.10 -4.77
C ILE A 325 10.95 21.08 -3.33
N LYS A 326 11.47 19.95 -2.84
CA LYS A 326 12.04 19.81 -1.50
C LYS A 326 13.30 20.67 -1.31
N GLU A 327 14.22 20.66 -2.27
CA GLU A 327 15.45 21.48 -2.25
C GLU A 327 15.13 22.98 -2.22
N THR A 328 14.34 23.46 -3.19
CA THR A 328 13.89 24.88 -3.21
C THR A 328 12.93 25.23 -2.07
N PHE A 329 12.37 24.25 -1.36
CA PHE A 329 11.63 24.46 -0.12
C PHE A 329 12.60 24.70 1.05
N TRP A 330 13.59 23.83 1.26
CA TRP A 330 14.57 23.98 2.34
C TRP A 330 15.38 25.27 2.23
N GLU A 331 15.81 25.65 1.02
CA GLU A 331 16.46 26.95 0.75
C GLU A 331 15.57 28.12 1.17
N ARG A 332 14.29 28.11 0.77
CA ARG A 332 13.32 29.16 1.15
C ARG A 332 12.93 29.10 2.62
N HIS A 333 13.02 27.95 3.27
CA HIS A 333 12.70 27.81 4.68
C HIS A 333 13.75 28.54 5.52
N ALA A 334 15.04 28.31 5.27
CA ALA A 334 16.15 28.98 5.96
C ALA A 334 16.09 30.52 5.90
N ASP A 335 15.81 31.09 4.71
CA ASP A 335 15.63 32.55 4.55
C ASP A 335 14.39 33.11 5.27
N SER A 336 13.41 32.24 5.58
CA SER A 336 12.12 32.61 6.17
C SER A 336 12.10 32.59 7.69
N GLU A 337 13.12 32.06 8.36
CA GLU A 337 13.15 32.00 9.82
C GLU A 337 13.33 33.41 10.39
N LYS A 338 12.45 33.80 11.31
CA LYS A 338 12.42 35.12 11.94
C LYS A 338 12.20 34.96 13.44
N GLU A 339 13.00 35.70 14.19
CA GLU A 339 13.10 35.67 15.65
C GLU A 339 12.93 37.09 16.20
N ALA A 340 12.41 37.24 17.41
CA ALA A 340 12.35 38.52 18.14
C ALA A 340 12.21 38.28 19.65
N PHE A 341 12.83 39.14 20.46
CA PHE A 341 12.67 39.19 21.91
C PHE A 341 11.91 40.43 22.37
N PHE A 342 10.91 40.19 23.21
CA PHE A 342 10.20 41.21 23.95
C PHE A 342 10.54 41.08 25.44
N LEU A 343 10.73 42.21 26.13
CA LEU A 343 11.00 42.26 27.58
C LEU A 343 12.12 41.29 28.02
N GLU A 344 13.18 41.16 27.22
CA GLU A 344 14.39 40.33 27.40
C GLU A 344 14.20 38.81 27.42
N HIS A 345 13.01 38.30 27.79
CA HIS A 345 12.77 36.87 28.00
C HIS A 345 11.69 36.25 27.11
N PHE A 346 10.87 37.04 26.43
CA PHE A 346 9.75 36.51 25.64
C PHE A 346 10.13 36.41 24.17
N TYR A 347 10.46 35.19 23.76
CA TYR A 347 10.88 34.83 22.41
C TYR A 347 9.67 34.54 21.53
N LEU A 348 9.61 35.19 20.37
CA LEU A 348 8.68 34.92 19.29
C LEU A 348 9.46 34.41 18.08
N THR A 349 9.00 33.32 17.47
CA THR A 349 9.58 32.76 16.24
C THR A 349 8.51 32.56 15.16
N SER A 350 8.92 32.54 13.89
CA SER A 350 8.09 32.09 12.77
C SER A 350 8.12 30.57 12.56
N VAL A 351 8.81 29.81 13.41
CA VAL A 351 8.96 28.35 13.31
C VAL A 351 8.03 27.61 14.28
N TYR A 352 7.64 26.39 13.92
CA TYR A 352 6.78 25.54 14.73
C TYR A 352 7.48 25.11 16.04
N VAL A 353 6.80 25.30 17.18
CA VAL A 353 7.28 24.91 18.51
C VAL A 353 6.42 23.77 19.04
N ALA A 354 6.96 22.56 18.99
CA ALA A 354 6.30 21.35 19.48
C ALA A 354 6.33 21.30 21.00
N THR A 355 5.27 20.73 21.61
CA THR A 355 5.06 20.38 23.03
C THR A 355 3.84 21.05 23.67
N THR A 356 3.27 20.37 24.66
CA THR A 356 2.27 20.87 25.62
C THR A 356 2.79 20.86 27.07
N ALA A 357 4.04 20.44 27.28
CA ALA A 357 4.61 20.10 28.60
C ALA A 357 4.49 21.21 29.65
N GLY A 358 4.56 22.48 29.26
CA GLY A 358 4.28 23.57 30.19
C GLY A 358 4.00 24.90 29.52
N TYR A 359 2.97 25.61 29.99
CA TYR A 359 2.64 26.97 29.55
C TYR A 359 1.87 27.79 30.60
N TYR A 360 2.03 29.11 30.52
CA TYR A 360 1.21 30.12 31.21
C TYR A 360 0.05 30.55 30.30
N LEU A 361 -1.13 30.73 30.87
CA LEU A 361 -2.35 31.12 30.15
C LEU A 361 -3.21 32.07 30.97
N THR A 362 -3.66 33.15 30.34
CA THR A 362 -4.61 34.12 30.90
C THR A 362 -6.07 33.71 30.61
N PRO A 363 -7.07 34.23 31.37
CA PRO A 363 -8.49 34.00 31.06
C PRO A 363 -8.90 34.45 29.66
N LYS A 364 -8.25 35.49 29.12
CA LYS A 364 -8.45 35.97 27.76
C LYS A 364 -7.94 34.98 26.72
N GLY A 365 -6.70 34.48 26.88
CA GLY A 365 -6.13 33.43 26.03
C GLY A 365 -6.93 32.12 26.09
N ALA A 366 -7.34 31.72 27.30
CA ALA A 366 -8.19 30.54 27.51
C ALA A 366 -9.54 30.67 26.80
N LYS A 367 -10.19 31.84 26.88
CA LYS A 367 -11.46 32.10 26.18
C LYS A 367 -11.30 31.99 24.66
N THR A 368 -10.24 32.55 24.08
CA THR A 368 -9.97 32.43 22.63
C THR A 368 -9.67 30.98 22.19
N PHE A 369 -8.98 30.19 23.01
CA PHE A 369 -8.76 28.76 22.73
C PHE A 369 -10.08 27.95 22.79
N ILE A 370 -10.94 28.22 23.77
CA ILE A 370 -12.27 27.60 23.89
C ILE A 370 -13.15 27.96 22.68
N GLU A 371 -13.26 29.25 22.33
CA GLU A 371 -14.05 29.72 21.19
C GLU A 371 -13.58 29.12 19.86
N ALA A 372 -12.26 29.00 19.66
CA ALA A 372 -11.69 28.33 18.49
C ALA A 372 -11.97 26.82 18.52
N THR A 373 -11.85 26.13 19.66
CA THR A 373 -12.21 24.71 19.80
C THR A 373 -13.68 24.47 19.46
N GLU A 374 -14.58 25.31 19.96
CA GLU A 374 -16.02 25.18 19.72
C GLU A 374 -16.40 25.46 18.26
N ARG A 375 -15.67 26.37 17.60
CA ARG A 375 -15.82 26.73 16.19
C ARG A 375 -15.28 25.68 15.21
N PHE A 376 -14.07 25.17 15.43
CA PHE A 376 -13.40 24.25 14.52
C PHE A 376 -13.63 22.78 14.84
N LYS A 377 -14.06 22.50 16.08
CA LYS A 377 -13.98 21.17 16.72
C LYS A 377 -12.53 20.72 16.89
N ILE A 378 -12.32 19.67 17.67
CA ILE A 378 -11.01 19.06 17.88
C ILE A 378 -10.66 18.27 16.61
N ILE A 379 -9.61 18.72 15.92
CA ILE A 379 -9.22 18.22 14.59
C ILE A 379 -7.73 17.89 14.47
N GLU A 380 -6.97 18.08 15.55
CA GLU A 380 -5.53 17.90 15.63
C GLU A 380 -5.07 17.79 17.10
N PRO A 381 -3.85 17.29 17.36
CA PRO A 381 -3.23 17.37 18.68
C PRO A 381 -3.20 18.80 19.24
N VAL A 382 -3.26 18.92 20.56
CA VAL A 382 -3.44 20.21 21.25
C VAL A 382 -2.19 21.12 21.16
N ASP A 383 -1.00 20.56 20.98
CA ASP A 383 0.21 21.36 20.75
C ASP A 383 0.18 22.06 19.38
N MET A 384 -0.26 21.35 18.32
CA MET A 384 -0.47 21.92 16.98
C MET A 384 -1.50 23.03 17.02
N PHE A 385 -2.64 22.79 17.67
CA PHE A 385 -3.71 23.77 17.79
C PHE A 385 -3.24 25.06 18.46
N MET A 386 -2.52 24.98 19.58
CA MET A 386 -1.97 26.15 20.29
C MET A 386 -0.76 26.79 19.57
N ASN A 387 -0.15 26.08 18.62
CA ASN A 387 0.88 26.64 17.75
C ASN A 387 0.30 27.33 16.51
N ASN A 388 -1.02 27.26 16.28
CA ASN A 388 -1.65 27.84 15.10
C ASN A 388 -2.44 29.12 15.40
N PRO A 389 -1.77 30.29 15.43
CA PRO A 389 -2.42 31.58 15.66
C PRO A 389 -3.51 31.92 14.64
N THR A 390 -3.60 31.20 13.50
CA THR A 390 -4.67 31.43 12.51
C THR A 390 -6.04 30.90 12.97
N TYR A 391 -6.11 30.00 13.94
CA TYR A 391 -7.37 29.52 14.51
C TYR A 391 -7.91 30.45 15.60
N HIS A 392 -7.05 30.88 16.52
CA HIS A 392 -7.44 31.48 17.80
C HIS A 392 -6.98 32.94 17.98
N ASP A 393 -6.15 33.47 17.08
CA ASP A 393 -5.62 34.85 17.11
C ASP A 393 -4.91 35.25 18.43
N VAL A 394 -4.13 34.30 18.98
CA VAL A 394 -3.25 34.51 20.15
C VAL A 394 -1.80 34.39 19.70
N ALA A 395 -0.91 35.21 20.26
CA ALA A 395 0.52 35.10 19.99
C ALA A 395 1.14 33.92 20.75
N THR A 396 1.94 33.11 20.05
CA THR A 396 2.68 31.97 20.61
C THR A 396 4.10 32.40 20.94
N LEU A 397 4.33 32.84 22.18
CA LEU A 397 5.67 33.17 22.69
C LEU A 397 6.22 32.04 23.56
N THR A 398 7.54 31.93 23.66
CA THR A 398 8.24 31.04 24.60
C THR A 398 9.09 31.86 25.57
N TYR A 399 9.11 31.48 26.84
CA TYR A 399 9.99 32.11 27.84
C TYR A 399 11.41 31.52 27.76
N LEU A 400 12.43 32.36 27.64
CA LEU A 400 13.85 31.94 27.64
C LEU A 400 14.67 32.66 28.73
N PRO A 401 15.58 31.95 29.45
CA PRO A 401 15.85 30.51 29.37
C PRO A 401 14.66 29.68 29.89
N LEU A 402 14.50 28.45 29.35
CA LEU A 402 13.32 27.61 29.62
C LEU A 402 13.14 27.35 31.14
N PRO A 403 12.02 27.79 31.76
CA PRO A 403 11.76 27.60 33.19
C PRO A 403 11.27 26.18 33.56
N VAL A 404 11.02 25.34 32.57
CA VAL A 404 10.57 23.96 32.70
C VAL A 404 11.43 23.09 31.79
N SER A 405 11.74 21.87 32.20
CA SER A 405 12.46 20.86 31.41
C SER A 405 11.73 19.52 31.43
N LEU A 406 12.09 18.60 30.54
CA LEU A 406 11.55 17.24 30.54
C LEU A 406 12.29 16.37 31.55
N ASN A 407 11.56 15.63 32.36
CA ASN A 407 12.11 14.68 33.32
C ASN A 407 12.48 13.34 32.64
N LYS A 408 13.15 12.48 33.41
CA LYS A 408 13.70 11.18 32.94
C LYS A 408 12.67 10.22 32.32
N HIS A 409 11.37 10.49 32.47
CA HIS A 409 10.30 9.62 31.97
C HIS A 409 9.73 10.05 30.61
N CYS A 410 9.98 11.27 30.12
CA CYS A 410 9.33 11.86 28.92
C CYS A 410 9.28 10.96 27.66
N LYS A 411 10.23 10.03 27.50
CA LYS A 411 10.30 9.08 26.37
C LYS A 411 9.16 8.05 26.29
N ILE A 412 8.23 8.02 27.24
CA ILE A 412 7.15 7.03 27.31
C ILE A 412 5.82 7.78 27.45
N SER A 413 5.00 7.97 26.41
CA SER A 413 3.70 8.61 26.65
C SER A 413 2.82 7.77 27.56
N THR A 414 2.37 8.34 28.68
CA THR A 414 1.48 7.68 29.66
C THR A 414 0.09 7.45 29.10
N ILE A 415 -0.33 8.26 28.12
CA ILE A 415 -1.64 8.18 27.49
C ILE A 415 -1.63 7.14 26.34
N GLN A 416 -0.58 7.13 25.49
CA GLN A 416 -0.47 6.22 24.34
C GLN A 416 -0.38 4.73 24.70
N ASN A 417 0.10 4.39 25.90
CA ASN A 417 0.30 2.99 26.34
C ASN A 417 -0.98 2.27 26.83
N LEU A 418 -2.14 2.92 26.77
CA LEU A 418 -3.42 2.26 27.03
C LEU A 418 -3.78 1.36 25.84
N LYS A 419 -4.00 0.05 26.09
CA LYS A 419 -4.42 -0.96 25.10
C LYS A 419 -5.46 -0.38 24.14
N LYS A 420 -5.23 -0.60 22.84
CA LYS A 420 -6.04 -0.14 21.71
C LYS A 420 -7.54 -0.16 22.06
N SER A 421 -8.13 1.02 22.17
CA SER A 421 -9.55 1.21 22.46
C SER A 421 -10.40 0.87 21.24
N ASP A 422 -11.56 0.25 21.44
CA ASP A 422 -12.49 -0.10 20.34
C ASP A 422 -13.18 1.11 19.70
N ILE A 423 -12.95 2.32 20.22
CA ILE A 423 -13.41 3.60 19.65
C ILE A 423 -12.55 3.96 18.43
N SER A 424 -13.16 3.96 17.26
CA SER A 424 -12.56 4.41 15.98
C SER A 424 -13.10 5.78 15.58
N LEU A 425 -12.22 6.71 15.19
CA LEU A 425 -12.53 8.12 14.94
C LEU A 425 -12.53 8.42 13.42
N ILE A 426 -13.19 7.55 12.63
CA ILE A 426 -13.01 7.43 11.18
C ILE A 426 -13.02 8.79 10.43
N GLY A 427 -11.93 9.03 9.71
CA GLY A 427 -11.63 10.27 9.02
C GLY A 427 -11.54 10.14 7.49
N PRO A 428 -11.35 11.27 6.79
CA PRO A 428 -11.24 11.31 5.34
C PRO A 428 -9.91 10.72 4.84
N LYS A 429 -9.89 10.24 3.59
CA LYS A 429 -8.66 9.73 2.96
C LYS A 429 -7.73 10.87 2.57
N LYS A 430 -6.46 10.76 2.93
CA LYS A 430 -5.40 11.73 2.63
C LYS A 430 -5.01 11.69 1.14
N SER A 431 -4.90 12.86 0.52
CA SER A 431 -4.51 13.04 -0.89
C SER A 431 -3.07 13.51 -0.98
N TYR A 432 -2.22 12.81 -1.74
CA TYR A 432 -0.79 13.12 -1.83
C TYR A 432 -0.52 14.51 -2.44
N PHE A 433 -1.27 14.89 -3.49
CA PHE A 433 -1.06 16.16 -4.19
C PHE A 433 -1.49 17.38 -3.37
N ASP A 434 -2.52 17.25 -2.52
CA ASP A 434 -2.99 18.36 -1.70
C ASP A 434 -2.02 18.70 -0.55
N ASN A 435 -1.23 17.71 -0.09
CA ASN A 435 -0.20 17.92 0.95
C ASN A 435 1.10 18.49 0.38
N LEU A 436 1.40 18.32 -0.91
CA LEU A 436 2.66 18.76 -1.53
C LEU A 436 2.92 20.28 -1.38
N PHE A 437 1.87 21.07 -1.16
CA PHE A 437 1.95 22.50 -0.92
C PHE A 437 1.66 22.92 0.54
N TYR A 438 1.34 21.97 1.42
CA TYR A 438 0.95 22.22 2.80
C TYR A 438 2.04 23.00 3.55
N ASP A 439 3.28 22.50 3.56
CA ASP A 439 4.35 23.16 4.31
C ASP A 439 4.60 24.58 3.80
N GLN A 440 4.62 24.81 2.49
CA GLN A 440 4.76 26.16 1.92
C GLN A 440 3.61 27.09 2.35
N LEU A 441 2.38 26.58 2.46
CA LEU A 441 1.25 27.35 2.98
C LEU A 441 1.41 27.61 4.49
N ASN A 442 1.86 26.62 5.26
CA ASN A 442 2.06 26.73 6.70
C ASN A 442 3.19 27.71 7.06
N THR A 443 4.38 27.61 6.45
CA THR A 443 5.47 28.59 6.61
C THR A 443 4.97 30.02 6.34
N ARG A 444 4.12 30.20 5.31
CA ARG A 444 3.48 31.50 5.02
C ARG A 444 2.47 31.93 6.09
N LYS A 445 1.71 31.01 6.72
CA LYS A 445 0.84 31.32 7.87
C LYS A 445 1.69 31.82 9.05
N CYS A 446 2.71 31.05 9.44
CA CYS A 446 3.58 31.35 10.57
C CYS A 446 4.35 32.67 10.39
N LEU A 447 4.92 32.92 9.21
CA LEU A 447 5.51 34.21 8.83
C LEU A 447 4.55 35.40 9.00
N ARG A 448 3.31 35.27 8.52
CA ARG A 448 2.29 36.34 8.62
C ARG A 448 1.93 36.61 10.07
N ALA A 449 1.81 35.56 10.89
CA ALA A 449 1.57 35.69 12.33
C ALA A 449 2.75 36.36 13.03
N PHE A 450 3.99 35.94 12.74
CA PHE A 450 5.21 36.60 13.24
C PHE A 450 5.21 38.09 12.91
N HIS A 451 5.00 38.47 11.65
CA HIS A 451 4.97 39.89 11.25
C HIS A 451 3.77 40.67 11.80
N LYS A 452 2.65 40.01 12.16
CA LYS A 452 1.55 40.65 12.89
C LYS A 452 1.99 40.96 14.32
N TYR A 453 2.40 39.95 15.09
CA TYR A 453 2.70 40.12 16.50
C TYR A 453 4.00 40.90 16.75
N SER A 454 5.02 40.75 15.91
CA SER A 454 6.26 41.53 15.99
C SER A 454 6.03 43.04 15.76
N ARG A 455 4.99 43.42 14.99
CA ARG A 455 4.54 44.83 14.89
C ARG A 455 3.67 45.25 16.07
N GLN A 456 2.73 44.40 16.49
CA GLN A 456 1.83 44.67 17.63
C GLN A 456 2.60 44.92 18.94
N TYR A 457 3.66 44.15 19.18
CA TYR A 457 4.51 44.24 20.37
C TYR A 457 5.82 44.99 20.13
N ALA A 458 5.98 45.70 19.00
CA ALA A 458 7.20 46.45 18.69
C ALA A 458 7.67 47.41 19.81
N PRO A 459 6.79 48.11 20.57
CA PRO A 459 7.21 48.94 21.70
C PRO A 459 7.82 48.19 22.90
N LEU A 460 7.76 46.86 22.90
CA LEU A 460 8.27 45.98 23.97
C LEU A 460 9.57 45.27 23.58
N LYS A 461 10.09 45.51 22.37
CA LYS A 461 11.37 44.95 21.91
C LYS A 461 12.52 45.44 22.78
N THR A 462 13.54 44.60 22.93
CA THR A 462 14.74 45.01 23.67
C THR A 462 15.51 46.09 22.90
N PRO A 463 16.26 46.99 23.60
CA PRO A 463 17.09 48.01 22.94
C PRO A 463 18.24 47.46 22.07
N LYS A 464 18.43 46.13 22.03
CA LYS A 464 19.40 45.44 21.16
C LYS A 464 18.78 45.00 19.81
N GLU A 465 17.46 45.12 19.64
CA GLU A 465 16.71 44.68 18.47
C GLU A 465 15.87 45.79 17.80
N SER A 466 16.01 47.03 18.25
CA SER A 466 15.25 48.21 17.81
C SER A 466 15.91 48.98 16.68
#